data_AF-A0A5N5RGV4-F1
#
_entry.id   AF-A0A5N5RGV4-F1
#
_cell.length_a   1.000
_cell.length_b   1.000
_cell.length_c   1.000
_cell.angle_alpha   90.00
_cell.angle_beta   90.00
_cell.angle_gamma   90.00
#
_symmetry.space_group_name_H-M   'P 1'
#
loop_
_entity.id
_entity.type
_entity.pdbx_description
1 polymer ?
#
loop_
_entity_poly.entity_id
_entity_poly.type
_entity_poly.pdbx_seq_one_letter_code
_entity_poly.pdbx_strand_id
1 'polypeptide(L)'
;MGRGPRPAPRRRQTHHPTRRHPLVGIRRPATTINHPPSCGGIRLRKKGPIMTHLNGIDISHWQTGIDLAAVPADFVIVKATQGTGYVSPDCASQVEQALKLGRIVGIYHYVGGGDAKREAQFFYENCSNWRTKVFWCIDWEAEQNSAYGNVAYLDAVVGEVARLTGKPPIIYAGAVGFPWDVARRHNSGTWCAQYANMNRVDGYQSSPWNEGAYSCTIRQYTGTGRLPGYNGDLDLNKFYGSAAQLRAYIPGSTGGAQPSKPSTPARKSNEQIASEVIAGKWGNGTDRVNRLRKAGYDANAVQQIVNKRLGAASKPAAPARKSNDQIAAEVIQGRWGNDPQRSAKLRAAGYDPTAIQNIVNKRLGAATTPARKSNDQIATEVIRGNWGNEPQRSQRLRAAGYDPTAIQQIVNRRLA
;
A
#
# COMPACT_ATOMS: atom_id res chain seq x y z
N MET A 1 -71.42 -14.43 -32.57
CA MET A 1 -70.39 -15.34 -33.11
C MET A 1 -69.47 -15.77 -31.96
N GLY A 2 -69.24 -17.07 -31.79
CA GLY A 2 -68.21 -17.64 -30.92
C GLY A 2 -68.49 -17.75 -29.41
N ARG A 3 -69.39 -18.67 -29.00
CA ARG A 3 -69.61 -19.12 -27.61
C ARG A 3 -68.94 -20.49 -27.38
N GLY A 4 -68.10 -20.61 -26.34
CA GLY A 4 -67.79 -21.81 -25.50
C GLY A 4 -67.34 -23.12 -26.18
N PRO A 5 -67.11 -24.23 -25.42
CA PRO A 5 -67.28 -24.39 -23.97
C PRO A 5 -66.18 -25.24 -23.24
N ARG A 6 -66.19 -25.21 -21.89
CA ARG A 6 -65.70 -26.30 -21.01
C ARG A 6 -66.63 -27.52 -21.10
N PRO A 7 -66.16 -28.73 -20.74
CA PRO A 7 -66.69 -29.35 -19.52
C PRO A 7 -65.69 -30.22 -18.72
N ALA A 8 -66.02 -30.48 -17.45
CA ALA A 8 -65.53 -31.60 -16.61
C ALA A 8 -66.62 -32.71 -16.58
N PRO A 9 -66.37 -33.97 -16.13
CA PRO A 9 -66.60 -34.29 -14.71
C PRO A 9 -65.82 -35.50 -14.09
N ARG A 10 -66.10 -35.71 -12.80
CA ARG A 10 -65.64 -36.72 -11.80
C ARG A 10 -65.91 -38.21 -12.08
N ARG A 11 -65.11 -39.08 -11.43
CA ARG A 11 -65.46 -40.37 -10.74
C ARG A 11 -64.35 -40.61 -9.69
N ARG A 12 -64.50 -40.72 -8.36
CA ARG A 12 -65.34 -41.45 -7.36
C ARG A 12 -65.01 -42.95 -7.21
N GLN A 13 -64.84 -43.35 -5.93
CA GLN A 13 -64.84 -44.70 -5.29
C GLN A 13 -63.45 -45.40 -5.22
N THR A 14 -63.00 -46.07 -4.13
CA THR A 14 -63.60 -46.51 -2.84
C THR A 14 -62.52 -47.11 -1.89
N HIS A 15 -62.75 -46.97 -0.57
CA HIS A 15 -62.50 -47.90 0.56
C HIS A 15 -61.12 -48.54 0.92
N HIS A 16 -60.70 -48.23 2.18
CA HIS A 16 -60.05 -49.08 3.22
C HIS A 16 -60.62 -50.52 3.35
N PRO A 17 -60.10 -51.46 4.20
CA PRO A 17 -59.11 -51.38 5.32
C PRO A 17 -58.02 -52.50 5.21
N THR A 18 -57.02 -52.72 6.07
CA THR A 18 -57.11 -53.32 7.42
C THR A 18 -55.75 -53.35 8.14
N ARG A 19 -55.78 -52.96 9.42
CA ARG A 19 -54.85 -53.28 10.52
C ARG A 19 -54.54 -54.77 10.64
N ARG A 20 -53.29 -55.13 11.00
CA ARG A 20 -52.95 -56.17 12.00
C ARG A 20 -51.56 -55.92 12.64
N HIS A 21 -51.57 -55.45 13.89
CA HIS A 21 -50.69 -55.93 14.98
C HIS A 21 -51.53 -56.98 15.78
N PRO A 22 -51.05 -57.78 16.76
CA PRO A 22 -49.92 -57.54 17.68
C PRO A 22 -49.14 -58.79 18.20
N LEU A 23 -48.29 -58.55 19.22
CA LEU A 23 -47.86 -59.38 20.39
C LEU A 23 -46.34 -59.62 20.41
N VAL A 24 -45.56 -58.86 21.21
CA VAL A 24 -45.36 -58.86 22.69
C VAL A 24 -44.61 -60.10 23.19
N GLY A 25 -43.40 -59.86 23.71
CA GLY A 25 -42.62 -60.79 24.53
C GLY A 25 -41.59 -60.02 25.36
N ILE A 26 -41.90 -59.83 26.64
CA ILE A 26 -41.06 -59.18 27.66
C ILE A 26 -40.02 -60.19 28.18
N ARG A 27 -38.75 -59.75 28.38
CA ARG A 27 -37.85 -60.20 29.45
C ARG A 27 -36.62 -59.27 29.58
N ARG A 28 -36.27 -58.92 30.82
CA ARG A 28 -35.03 -58.30 31.31
C ARG A 28 -34.56 -59.15 32.52
N PRO A 29 -33.33 -59.04 33.05
CA PRO A 29 -32.07 -58.48 32.52
C PRO A 29 -30.86 -59.43 32.73
N ALA A 30 -29.71 -59.15 32.11
CA ALA A 30 -28.41 -59.64 32.59
C ALA A 30 -27.31 -58.63 32.28
N THR A 31 -26.63 -58.18 33.33
CA THR A 31 -25.51 -57.25 33.33
C THR A 31 -24.23 -58.03 33.06
N THR A 32 -23.51 -57.73 31.97
CA THR A 32 -22.07 -58.02 31.86
C THR A 32 -21.41 -57.00 30.96
N ILE A 33 -20.50 -56.27 31.58
CA ILE A 33 -19.56 -55.33 30.96
C ILE A 33 -18.56 -56.16 30.15
N ASN A 34 -18.39 -55.88 28.85
CA ASN A 34 -17.18 -56.24 28.11
C ASN A 34 -16.97 -55.29 26.93
N HIS A 35 -15.71 -54.91 26.76
CA HIS A 35 -15.21 -53.74 26.02
C HIS A 35 -15.47 -53.79 24.51
N PRO A 36 -15.71 -52.63 23.84
CA PRO A 36 -15.67 -52.57 22.39
C PRO A 36 -14.23 -52.64 21.84
N PRO A 37 -14.04 -53.19 20.63
CA PRO A 37 -12.73 -53.37 20.01
C PRO A 37 -12.14 -52.03 19.55
N SER A 38 -10.81 -51.98 19.55
CA SER A 38 -9.98 -50.89 19.04
C SER A 38 -10.40 -50.48 17.63
N CYS A 39 -10.99 -49.29 17.50
CA CYS A 39 -11.23 -48.64 16.22
C CYS A 39 -9.89 -48.06 15.73
N GLY A 40 -9.38 -48.62 14.63
CA GLY A 40 -8.20 -48.12 13.94
C GLY A 40 -8.32 -46.63 13.65
N GLY A 41 -7.36 -45.85 14.15
CA GLY A 41 -7.33 -44.41 14.02
C GLY A 41 -7.25 -43.99 12.55
N ILE A 42 -8.38 -43.55 11.99
CA ILE A 42 -8.38 -42.66 10.85
C ILE A 42 -7.73 -41.36 11.34
N ARG A 43 -6.45 -41.16 11.02
CA ARG A 43 -5.83 -39.84 11.06
C ARG A 43 -6.62 -38.95 10.12
N LEU A 44 -7.59 -38.22 10.66
CA LEU A 44 -8.14 -37.02 10.03
C LEU A 44 -6.93 -36.14 9.71
N ARG A 45 -6.57 -36.06 8.43
CA ARG A 45 -5.69 -35.00 7.94
C ARG A 45 -6.35 -33.70 8.40
N LYS A 46 -5.71 -32.97 9.32
CA LYS A 46 -6.12 -31.61 9.66
C LYS A 46 -6.15 -30.84 8.33
N LYS A 47 -7.36 -30.64 7.77
CA LYS A 47 -7.56 -29.60 6.75
C LYS A 47 -7.03 -28.32 7.40
N GLY A 48 -6.09 -27.65 6.74
CA GLY A 48 -5.68 -26.30 7.16
C GLY A 48 -6.92 -25.41 7.31
N PRO A 49 -6.83 -24.32 8.08
CA PRO A 49 -7.97 -23.44 8.33
C PRO A 49 -8.62 -23.06 7.00
N ILE A 50 -9.90 -23.40 6.83
CA ILE A 50 -10.70 -22.85 5.72
C ILE A 50 -10.74 -21.35 5.98
N MET A 51 -10.10 -20.56 5.12
CA MET A 51 -10.29 -19.10 5.16
C MET A 51 -11.74 -18.81 4.83
N THR A 52 -12.54 -18.53 5.87
CA THR A 52 -13.89 -17.98 5.71
C THR A 52 -13.76 -16.61 5.08
N HIS A 53 -14.47 -16.37 3.97
CA HIS A 53 -14.59 -15.06 3.35
C HIS A 53 -16.06 -14.69 3.25
N LEU A 54 -16.30 -13.38 3.13
CA LEU A 54 -17.61 -12.83 2.80
C LEU A 54 -17.50 -12.07 1.49
N ASN A 55 -18.57 -12.11 0.71
CA ASN A 55 -18.69 -11.30 -0.50
C ASN A 55 -19.55 -10.07 -0.22
N GLY A 56 -19.18 -8.93 -0.78
CA GLY A 56 -19.93 -7.71 -0.58
C GLY A 56 -19.86 -6.79 -1.78
N ILE A 57 -20.60 -5.70 -1.68
CA ILE A 57 -20.57 -4.60 -2.64
C ILE A 57 -20.31 -3.30 -1.91
N ASP A 58 -19.81 -2.32 -2.62
CA ASP A 58 -19.88 -0.92 -2.21
C ASP A 58 -20.67 -0.12 -3.25
N ILE A 59 -21.44 0.85 -2.78
CA ILE A 59 -22.44 1.57 -3.58
C ILE A 59 -22.52 3.04 -3.17
N SER A 60 -23.05 3.86 -4.07
CA SER A 60 -23.30 5.28 -3.85
C SER A 60 -24.60 5.72 -4.54
N HIS A 61 -24.80 7.03 -4.68
CA HIS A 61 -25.90 7.58 -5.49
C HIS A 61 -25.88 7.12 -6.96
N TRP A 62 -24.75 6.66 -7.48
CA TRP A 62 -24.68 6.06 -8.83
C TRP A 62 -25.52 4.78 -8.95
N GLN A 63 -25.80 4.11 -7.83
CA GLN A 63 -26.66 2.94 -7.74
C GLN A 63 -28.05 3.32 -7.16
N THR A 64 -28.54 4.52 -7.45
CA THR A 64 -29.89 4.93 -7.03
C THR A 64 -30.97 3.93 -7.46
N GLY A 65 -31.94 3.69 -6.58
CA GLY A 65 -33.04 2.76 -6.82
C GLY A 65 -32.69 1.26 -6.78
N ILE A 66 -31.46 0.89 -6.38
CA ILE A 66 -31.08 -0.52 -6.20
C ILE A 66 -32.00 -1.25 -5.20
N ASP A 67 -32.38 -2.48 -5.51
CA ASP A 67 -33.07 -3.38 -4.59
C ASP A 67 -32.09 -4.39 -3.99
N LEU A 68 -31.60 -4.10 -2.79
CA LEU A 68 -30.66 -4.97 -2.07
C LEU A 68 -31.28 -6.30 -1.62
N ALA A 69 -32.60 -6.48 -1.69
CA ALA A 69 -33.22 -7.78 -1.45
C ALA A 69 -32.96 -8.73 -2.63
N ALA A 70 -32.83 -8.19 -3.85
CA ALA A 70 -32.58 -8.94 -5.07
C ALA A 70 -31.07 -9.16 -5.34
N VAL A 71 -30.19 -8.38 -4.72
CA VAL A 71 -28.73 -8.47 -4.92
C VAL A 71 -28.09 -9.38 -3.86
N PRO A 72 -27.37 -10.45 -4.26
CA PRO A 72 -26.70 -11.32 -3.30
C PRO A 72 -25.45 -10.61 -2.74
N ALA A 73 -25.45 -10.26 -1.46
CA ALA A 73 -24.28 -9.71 -0.76
C ALA A 73 -24.31 -10.05 0.74
N ASP A 74 -23.19 -10.43 1.34
CA ASP A 74 -23.08 -10.66 2.79
C ASP A 74 -22.93 -9.34 3.55
N PHE A 75 -22.24 -8.37 2.94
CA PHE A 75 -22.06 -7.02 3.45
C PHE A 75 -22.20 -5.97 2.35
N VAL A 76 -22.55 -4.74 2.75
CA VAL A 76 -22.75 -3.59 1.86
C VAL A 76 -22.04 -2.38 2.48
N ILE A 77 -21.23 -1.65 1.70
CA ILE A 77 -20.59 -0.40 2.12
C ILE A 77 -21.22 0.76 1.33
N VAL A 78 -21.73 1.78 2.00
CA VAL A 78 -22.52 2.84 1.38
C VAL A 78 -21.82 4.20 1.45
N LYS A 79 -21.77 4.95 0.35
CA LYS A 79 -21.28 6.33 0.36
C LYS A 79 -22.19 7.18 1.23
N ALA A 80 -21.64 7.78 2.27
CA ALA A 80 -22.41 8.66 3.14
C ALA A 80 -22.15 10.13 2.82
N THR A 81 -20.89 10.55 2.84
CA THR A 81 -20.52 11.95 2.72
C THR A 81 -19.26 12.14 1.88
N GLN A 82 -19.04 13.37 1.41
CA GLN A 82 -17.82 13.78 0.73
C GLN A 82 -17.45 15.21 1.12
N GLY A 83 -16.16 15.43 1.42
CA GLY A 83 -15.68 16.73 1.87
C GLY A 83 -16.45 17.25 3.09
N THR A 84 -16.68 18.56 3.14
CA THR A 84 -17.34 19.21 4.28
C THR A 84 -18.82 19.55 4.05
N GLY A 85 -19.40 19.13 2.92
CA GLY A 85 -20.72 19.62 2.51
C GLY A 85 -21.60 18.69 1.68
N TYR A 86 -21.08 17.59 1.12
CA TYR A 86 -21.91 16.66 0.34
C TYR A 86 -22.38 15.49 1.19
N VAL A 87 -23.69 15.26 1.21
CA VAL A 87 -24.32 14.03 1.73
C VAL A 87 -24.91 13.30 0.54
N SER A 88 -24.67 11.99 0.43
CA SER A 88 -25.27 11.20 -0.65
C SER A 88 -26.79 11.11 -0.45
N PRO A 89 -27.61 11.47 -1.45
CA PRO A 89 -29.06 11.46 -1.33
C PRO A 89 -29.63 10.05 -1.11
N ASP A 90 -28.93 9.00 -1.56
CA ASP A 90 -29.33 7.61 -1.43
C ASP A 90 -28.79 6.93 -0.16
N CYS A 91 -27.93 7.60 0.63
CA CYS A 91 -27.26 6.97 1.78
C CYS A 91 -28.27 6.35 2.75
N ALA A 92 -29.27 7.13 3.18
CA ALA A 92 -30.24 6.66 4.16
C ALA A 92 -31.08 5.49 3.66
N SER A 93 -31.56 5.53 2.42
CA SER A 93 -32.36 4.44 1.85
C SER A 93 -31.53 3.16 1.70
N GLN A 94 -30.30 3.27 1.20
CA GLN A 94 -29.40 2.13 1.01
C GLN A 94 -28.95 1.51 2.35
N VAL A 95 -28.57 2.33 3.34
CA VAL A 95 -28.16 1.85 4.68
C VAL A 95 -29.33 1.16 5.39
N GLU A 96 -30.51 1.80 5.43
CA GLU A 96 -31.67 1.23 6.14
C GLU A 96 -32.19 -0.04 5.46
N GLN A 97 -32.17 -0.11 4.13
CA GLN A 97 -32.52 -1.33 3.40
C GLN A 97 -31.55 -2.48 3.73
N ALA A 98 -30.24 -2.22 3.73
CA ALA A 98 -29.23 -3.23 4.07
C ALA A 98 -29.34 -3.70 5.53
N LEU A 99 -29.54 -2.78 6.48
CA LEU A 99 -29.75 -3.10 7.89
C LEU A 99 -31.02 -3.93 8.11
N LYS A 100 -32.13 -3.58 7.45
CA LYS A 100 -33.40 -4.33 7.52
C LYS A 100 -33.27 -5.77 7.02
N LEU A 101 -32.41 -6.00 6.03
CA LEU A 101 -32.10 -7.32 5.49
C LEU A 101 -31.11 -8.12 6.36
N GLY A 102 -30.64 -7.55 7.48
CA GLY A 102 -29.67 -8.20 8.38
C GLY A 102 -28.27 -8.30 7.80
N ARG A 103 -27.94 -7.51 6.77
CA ARG A 103 -26.58 -7.44 6.20
C ARG A 103 -25.63 -6.74 7.17
N ILE A 104 -24.35 -7.03 7.06
CA ILE A 104 -23.33 -6.23 7.76
C ILE A 104 -23.09 -4.96 6.94
N VAL A 105 -23.24 -3.80 7.57
CA VAL A 105 -23.24 -2.53 6.84
C VAL A 105 -22.03 -1.68 7.22
N GLY A 106 -21.37 -1.16 6.19
CA GLY A 106 -20.35 -0.12 6.29
C GLY A 106 -20.86 1.18 5.70
N ILE A 107 -20.30 2.30 6.15
CA ILE A 107 -20.49 3.60 5.51
C ILE A 107 -19.12 4.21 5.25
N TYR A 108 -18.97 4.93 4.13
CA TYR A 108 -17.71 5.58 3.80
C TYR A 108 -17.85 7.08 3.58
N HIS A 109 -16.79 7.78 3.95
CA HIS A 109 -16.56 9.19 3.65
C HIS A 109 -15.49 9.33 2.58
N TYR A 110 -15.82 10.03 1.49
CA TYR A 110 -14.87 10.36 0.44
C TYR A 110 -14.13 11.65 0.80
N VAL A 111 -12.82 11.56 1.02
CA VAL A 111 -12.01 12.72 1.41
C VAL A 111 -11.96 13.74 0.26
N GLY A 112 -12.36 14.98 0.51
CA GLY A 112 -12.34 16.06 -0.49
C GLY A 112 -11.17 17.03 -0.34
N GLY A 113 -10.59 17.08 0.85
CA GLY A 113 -9.59 18.06 1.25
C GLY A 113 -10.20 19.36 1.80
N GLY A 114 -9.34 20.25 2.30
CA GLY A 114 -9.74 21.45 3.04
C GLY A 114 -9.39 21.33 4.52
N ASP A 115 -10.35 20.92 5.36
CA ASP A 115 -10.13 20.75 6.81
C ASP A 115 -10.44 19.31 7.25
N ALA A 116 -9.38 18.59 7.61
CA ALA A 116 -9.45 17.17 7.99
C ALA A 116 -10.36 16.90 9.19
N LYS A 117 -10.35 17.78 10.20
CA LYS A 117 -11.20 17.60 11.38
C LYS A 117 -12.64 17.91 11.04
N ARG A 118 -12.89 18.94 10.22
CA ARG A 118 -14.26 19.28 9.80
C ARG A 118 -14.88 18.19 8.93
N GLU A 119 -14.11 17.56 8.03
CA GLU A 119 -14.59 16.41 7.26
C GLU A 119 -15.01 15.24 8.16
N ALA A 120 -14.16 14.87 9.12
CA ALA A 120 -14.48 13.81 10.08
C ALA A 120 -15.71 14.14 10.94
N GLN A 121 -15.86 15.39 11.38
CA GLN A 121 -17.03 15.87 12.12
C GLN A 121 -18.29 15.83 11.24
N PHE A 122 -18.20 16.32 10.01
CA PHE A 122 -19.31 16.32 9.06
C PHE A 122 -19.77 14.89 8.77
N PHE A 123 -18.85 13.96 8.56
CA PHE A 123 -19.17 12.56 8.41
C PHE A 123 -19.88 11.99 9.65
N TYR A 124 -19.35 12.25 10.85
CA TYR A 124 -19.95 11.77 12.09
C TYR A 124 -21.35 12.35 12.33
N GLU A 125 -21.51 13.67 12.21
CA GLU A 125 -22.77 14.39 12.42
C GLU A 125 -23.90 13.79 11.56
N ASN A 126 -23.62 13.55 10.27
CA ASN A 126 -24.60 13.02 9.31
C ASN A 126 -24.87 11.51 9.44
N CYS A 127 -24.13 10.78 10.27
CA CYS A 127 -24.24 9.32 10.36
C CYS A 127 -24.30 8.80 11.81
N SER A 128 -24.38 9.70 12.79
CA SER A 128 -24.32 9.37 14.22
C SER A 128 -25.49 8.49 14.68
N ASN A 129 -26.64 8.54 14.01
CA ASN A 129 -27.79 7.64 14.21
C ASN A 129 -27.48 6.15 13.94
N TRP A 130 -26.47 5.87 13.11
CA TRP A 130 -26.00 4.51 12.80
C TRP A 130 -24.72 4.12 13.54
N ARG A 131 -24.23 4.98 14.43
CA ARG A 131 -22.91 4.87 15.06
C ARG A 131 -22.55 3.47 15.57
N THR A 132 -23.49 2.74 16.17
CA THR A 132 -23.28 1.37 16.72
C THR A 132 -23.93 0.27 15.87
N LYS A 133 -24.42 0.61 14.67
CA LYS A 133 -25.07 -0.29 13.72
C LYS A 133 -24.20 -0.59 12.49
N VAL A 134 -23.26 0.31 12.17
CA VAL A 134 -22.40 0.22 10.97
C VAL A 134 -20.93 0.32 11.33
N PHE A 135 -20.06 -0.23 10.48
CA PHE A 135 -18.62 0.07 10.52
C PHE A 135 -18.31 1.30 9.65
N TRP A 136 -17.26 2.02 10.02
CA TRP A 136 -16.93 3.32 9.41
C TRP A 136 -15.72 3.16 8.49
N CYS A 137 -15.74 3.83 7.34
CA CYS A 137 -14.68 3.78 6.34
C CYS A 137 -14.25 5.18 5.92
N ILE A 138 -12.96 5.35 5.61
CA ILE A 138 -12.39 6.54 4.98
C ILE A 138 -11.88 6.15 3.60
N ASP A 139 -12.42 6.80 2.57
CA ASP A 139 -12.04 6.63 1.18
C ASP A 139 -10.99 7.70 0.79
N TRP A 140 -9.79 7.22 0.47
CA TRP A 140 -8.61 8.03 0.15
C TRP A 140 -8.14 7.78 -1.29
N GLU A 141 -8.69 8.58 -2.20
CA GLU A 141 -8.38 8.53 -3.62
C GLU A 141 -8.01 9.91 -4.17
N ALA A 142 -7.50 9.95 -5.42
CA ALA A 142 -6.94 11.16 -6.00
C ALA A 142 -8.00 12.09 -6.61
N GLU A 143 -9.03 11.52 -7.22
CA GLU A 143 -10.05 12.28 -7.92
C GLU A 143 -10.83 13.14 -6.92
N GLN A 144 -11.11 14.41 -7.23
CA GLN A 144 -11.89 15.31 -6.35
C GLN A 144 -11.36 15.47 -4.91
N ASN A 145 -10.13 15.04 -4.64
CA ASN A 145 -9.49 15.10 -3.33
C ASN A 145 -8.26 16.00 -3.41
N SER A 146 -8.43 17.26 -3.03
CA SER A 146 -7.34 18.24 -3.01
C SER A 146 -6.25 17.91 -1.98
N ALA A 147 -6.53 17.04 -1.01
CA ALA A 147 -5.55 16.60 -0.01
C ALA A 147 -4.75 15.38 -0.45
N TYR A 148 -5.06 14.73 -1.57
CA TYR A 148 -4.40 13.49 -1.96
C TYR A 148 -2.88 13.62 -2.02
N GLY A 149 -2.17 12.62 -1.48
CA GLY A 149 -0.72 12.66 -1.25
C GLY A 149 -0.29 13.27 0.10
N ASN A 150 -1.16 14.01 0.78
CA ASN A 150 -0.90 14.51 2.12
C ASN A 150 -1.30 13.48 3.19
N VAL A 151 -0.37 12.58 3.53
CA VAL A 151 -0.62 11.52 4.53
C VAL A 151 -0.88 12.05 5.94
N ALA A 152 -0.47 13.28 6.27
CA ALA A 152 -0.78 13.90 7.55
C ALA A 152 -2.24 14.37 7.61
N TYR A 153 -2.82 14.78 6.48
CA TYR A 153 -4.24 15.08 6.37
C TYR A 153 -5.07 13.81 6.61
N LEU A 154 -4.73 12.72 5.90
CA LEU A 154 -5.40 11.43 6.10
C LEU A 154 -5.28 10.95 7.56
N ASP A 155 -4.10 11.09 8.17
CA ASP A 155 -3.87 10.73 9.56
C ASP A 155 -4.80 11.49 10.52
N ALA A 156 -5.01 12.80 10.26
CA ALA A 156 -5.92 13.63 11.05
C ALA A 156 -7.40 13.24 10.87
N VAL A 157 -7.85 12.97 9.64
CA VAL A 157 -9.22 12.50 9.37
C VAL A 157 -9.48 11.17 10.10
N VAL A 158 -8.58 10.20 9.93
CA VAL A 158 -8.70 8.87 10.53
C VAL A 158 -8.71 8.95 12.06
N GLY A 159 -7.80 9.73 12.63
CA GLY A 159 -7.72 9.92 14.08
C GLY A 159 -8.98 10.57 14.65
N GLU A 160 -9.54 11.56 13.97
CA GLU A 160 -10.75 12.25 14.43
C GLU A 160 -12.00 11.37 14.30
N VAL A 161 -12.14 10.60 13.21
CA VAL A 161 -13.21 9.60 13.10
C VAL A 161 -13.07 8.53 14.18
N ALA A 162 -11.85 8.04 14.45
CA ALA A 162 -11.62 7.07 15.52
C ALA A 162 -12.03 7.62 16.90
N ARG A 163 -11.74 8.90 17.17
CA ARG A 163 -12.13 9.59 18.41
C ARG A 163 -13.66 9.72 18.52
N LEU A 164 -14.32 10.19 17.47
CA LEU A 164 -15.77 10.42 17.45
C LEU A 164 -16.55 9.11 17.51
N THR A 165 -16.07 8.08 16.81
CA THR A 165 -16.70 6.76 16.71
C THR A 165 -16.15 5.74 17.71
N GLY A 166 -15.16 6.07 18.53
CA GLY A 166 -14.58 5.14 19.51
C GLY A 166 -14.02 3.85 18.92
N LYS A 167 -13.82 3.78 17.59
CA LYS A 167 -13.23 2.64 16.89
C LYS A 167 -12.52 3.13 15.62
N PRO A 168 -11.30 2.66 15.31
CA PRO A 168 -10.63 3.05 14.08
C PRO A 168 -11.45 2.71 12.83
N PRO A 169 -11.60 3.64 11.86
CA PRO A 169 -12.26 3.34 10.61
C PRO A 169 -11.41 2.39 9.77
N ILE A 170 -12.04 1.68 8.83
CA ILE A 170 -11.35 0.97 7.74
C ILE A 170 -10.89 2.00 6.71
N ILE A 171 -9.65 1.92 6.23
CA ILE A 171 -9.12 2.84 5.23
C ILE A 171 -9.19 2.18 3.86
N TYR A 172 -9.76 2.89 2.89
CA TYR A 172 -9.80 2.51 1.49
C TYR A 172 -8.81 3.31 0.64
N ALA A 173 -8.14 2.63 -0.28
CA ALA A 173 -7.28 3.20 -1.31
C ALA A 173 -6.90 2.15 -2.36
N GLY A 174 -6.40 2.61 -3.52
CA GLY A 174 -5.76 1.76 -4.53
C GLY A 174 -4.46 1.10 -4.04
N ALA A 175 -4.23 -0.15 -4.43
CA ALA A 175 -3.11 -0.97 -3.94
C ALA A 175 -1.71 -0.39 -4.14
N VAL A 176 -1.48 0.33 -5.25
CA VAL A 176 -0.17 0.92 -5.58
C VAL A 176 0.22 2.03 -4.61
N GLY A 177 -0.74 2.84 -4.18
CA GLY A 177 -0.54 4.01 -3.33
C GLY A 177 -1.03 3.84 -1.89
N PHE A 178 -1.36 2.61 -1.47
CA PHE A 178 -2.09 2.39 -0.24
C PHE A 178 -1.34 2.93 1.00
N PRO A 179 -2.00 3.71 1.89
CA PRO A 179 -1.37 4.38 3.02
C PRO A 179 -1.13 3.45 4.23
N TRP A 180 -0.31 2.40 4.03
CA TRP A 180 -0.08 1.34 5.04
C TRP A 180 0.43 1.84 6.39
N ASP A 181 1.24 2.90 6.40
CA ASP A 181 1.77 3.48 7.64
C ASP A 181 0.66 4.11 8.49
N VAL A 182 -0.30 4.79 7.87
CA VAL A 182 -1.46 5.39 8.58
C VAL A 182 -2.35 4.28 9.13
N ALA A 183 -2.68 3.28 8.30
CA ALA A 183 -3.50 2.15 8.73
C ALA A 183 -2.88 1.41 9.93
N ARG A 184 -1.56 1.19 9.92
CA ARG A 184 -0.84 0.57 11.04
C ARG A 184 -0.85 1.44 12.29
N ARG A 185 -0.65 2.75 12.17
CA ARG A 185 -0.61 3.69 13.30
C ARG A 185 -1.92 3.72 14.07
N HIS A 186 -3.05 3.69 13.35
CA HIS A 186 -4.39 3.73 13.96
C HIS A 186 -4.98 2.35 14.23
N ASN A 187 -4.29 1.26 13.88
CA ASN A 187 -4.84 -0.09 13.91
C ASN A 187 -6.15 -0.23 13.10
N SER A 188 -6.21 0.48 11.97
CA SER A 188 -7.33 0.47 11.03
C SER A 188 -7.39 -0.83 10.22
N GLY A 189 -8.60 -1.23 9.83
CA GLY A 189 -8.77 -2.19 8.74
C GLY A 189 -8.29 -1.60 7.41
N THR A 190 -8.00 -2.46 6.45
CA THR A 190 -7.49 -2.06 5.12
C THR A 190 -8.39 -2.58 4.02
N TRP A 191 -9.00 -1.67 3.26
CA TRP A 191 -9.87 -1.96 2.12
C TRP A 191 -9.15 -1.58 0.84
N CYS A 192 -8.57 -2.55 0.16
CA CYS A 192 -7.59 -2.30 -0.90
C CYS A 192 -8.18 -2.59 -2.28
N ALA A 193 -8.23 -1.59 -3.16
CA ALA A 193 -8.66 -1.73 -4.54
C ALA A 193 -7.53 -2.21 -5.44
N GLN A 194 -7.76 -3.31 -6.16
CA GLN A 194 -6.87 -3.75 -7.23
C GLN A 194 -7.62 -4.59 -8.26
N TYR A 195 -7.68 -4.06 -9.49
CA TYR A 195 -8.42 -4.68 -10.59
C TYR A 195 -7.45 -5.32 -11.58
N ALA A 196 -7.84 -6.45 -12.17
CA ALA A 196 -7.07 -7.04 -13.26
C ALA A 196 -7.09 -6.13 -14.50
N ASN A 197 -8.24 -5.53 -14.76
CA ASN A 197 -8.59 -4.62 -15.84
C ASN A 197 -10.03 -4.10 -15.58
N MET A 198 -10.57 -3.31 -16.51
CA MET A 198 -11.94 -2.79 -16.47
C MET A 198 -12.93 -3.64 -17.31
N ASN A 199 -12.61 -4.90 -17.58
CA ASN A 199 -13.54 -5.79 -18.29
C ASN A 199 -14.61 -6.28 -17.32
N ARG A 200 -15.83 -6.45 -17.84
CA ARG A 200 -16.99 -7.02 -17.13
C ARG A 200 -16.63 -8.29 -16.36
N VAL A 201 -17.08 -8.34 -15.11
CA VAL A 201 -16.95 -9.51 -14.22
C VAL A 201 -18.32 -10.03 -13.84
N ASP A 202 -18.61 -11.29 -14.20
CA ASP A 202 -19.89 -11.94 -13.87
C ASP A 202 -19.81 -12.67 -12.53
N GLY A 203 -20.61 -12.21 -11.56
CA GLY A 203 -20.67 -12.84 -10.25
C GLY A 203 -19.44 -12.58 -9.37
N TYR A 204 -19.49 -13.12 -8.15
CA TYR A 204 -18.35 -13.09 -7.25
C TYR A 204 -17.27 -14.10 -7.66
N GLN A 205 -16.00 -13.68 -7.56
CA GLN A 205 -14.86 -14.53 -7.84
C GLN A 205 -14.33 -15.20 -6.56
N SER A 206 -14.19 -16.53 -6.60
CA SER A 206 -13.58 -17.29 -5.50
C SER A 206 -12.10 -16.94 -5.30
N SER A 207 -11.40 -16.61 -6.39
CA SER A 207 -9.97 -16.25 -6.39
C SER A 207 -9.71 -15.07 -7.32
N PRO A 208 -9.91 -13.82 -6.86
CA PRO A 208 -9.67 -12.64 -7.67
C PRO A 208 -8.20 -12.50 -8.08
N TRP A 209 -7.95 -11.81 -9.19
CA TRP A 209 -6.59 -11.64 -9.73
C TRP A 209 -5.60 -11.11 -8.68
N ASN A 210 -4.37 -11.65 -8.68
CA ASN A 210 -3.28 -11.24 -7.78
C ASN A 210 -3.59 -11.39 -6.27
N GLU A 211 -4.55 -12.26 -5.91
CA GLU A 211 -4.85 -12.59 -4.50
C GLU A 211 -3.61 -13.19 -3.82
N GLY A 212 -3.33 -12.74 -2.58
CA GLY A 212 -2.15 -13.17 -1.82
C GLY A 212 -0.86 -12.39 -2.09
N ALA A 213 -0.83 -11.46 -3.06
CA ALA A 213 0.32 -10.58 -3.27
C ALA A 213 0.51 -9.55 -2.15
N TYR A 214 -0.56 -9.22 -1.44
CA TYR A 214 -0.58 -8.40 -0.22
C TYR A 214 -1.69 -8.89 0.70
N SER A 215 -1.65 -8.45 1.96
CA SER A 215 -2.68 -8.73 2.95
C SER A 215 -3.52 -7.47 3.17
N CYS A 216 -4.84 -7.60 2.99
CA CYS A 216 -5.81 -6.58 3.33
C CYS A 216 -6.99 -7.19 4.11
N THR A 217 -7.78 -6.34 4.75
CA THR A 217 -9.02 -6.72 5.44
C THR A 217 -10.14 -7.00 4.43
N ILE A 218 -10.34 -6.06 3.50
CA ILE A 218 -11.30 -6.12 2.39
C ILE A 218 -10.52 -5.87 1.11
N ARG A 219 -10.85 -6.60 0.04
CA ARG A 219 -10.37 -6.32 -1.31
C ARG A 219 -11.55 -5.94 -2.18
N GLN A 220 -11.46 -4.78 -2.83
CA GLN A 220 -12.28 -4.46 -4.00
C GLN A 220 -11.51 -4.94 -5.24
N TYR A 221 -12.10 -5.80 -6.06
CA TYR A 221 -11.36 -6.45 -7.16
C TYR A 221 -11.91 -6.17 -8.55
N THR A 222 -13.03 -5.46 -8.65
CA THR A 222 -13.57 -4.93 -9.89
C THR A 222 -14.56 -3.82 -9.58
N GLY A 223 -14.63 -2.81 -10.46
CA GLY A 223 -15.72 -1.85 -10.53
C GLY A 223 -16.67 -2.04 -11.70
N THR A 224 -16.63 -3.21 -12.34
CA THR A 224 -17.50 -3.58 -13.48
C THR A 224 -18.16 -4.95 -13.23
N GLY A 225 -18.47 -5.22 -11.97
CA GLY A 225 -19.15 -6.44 -11.55
C GLY A 225 -20.62 -6.46 -11.96
N ARG A 226 -21.13 -7.64 -12.29
CA ARG A 226 -22.55 -7.87 -12.61
C ARG A 226 -23.11 -8.95 -11.68
N LEU A 227 -24.14 -8.58 -10.94
CA LEU A 227 -24.88 -9.47 -10.05
C LEU A 227 -26.36 -9.50 -10.44
N PRO A 228 -27.07 -10.62 -10.22
CA PRO A 228 -28.52 -10.64 -10.31
C PRO A 228 -29.14 -9.54 -9.43
N GLY A 229 -30.28 -8.99 -9.87
CA GLY A 229 -31.02 -7.96 -9.13
C GLY A 229 -30.61 -6.51 -9.42
N TYR A 230 -29.55 -6.27 -10.20
CA TYR A 230 -29.17 -4.92 -10.61
C TYR A 230 -28.63 -4.89 -12.06
N ASN A 231 -29.19 -4.01 -12.89
CA ASN A 231 -28.85 -3.91 -14.31
C ASN A 231 -27.76 -2.84 -14.58
N GLY A 232 -26.73 -2.82 -13.74
CA GLY A 232 -25.63 -1.84 -13.76
C GLY A 232 -24.34 -2.44 -13.25
N ASP A 233 -23.24 -1.69 -13.33
CA ASP A 233 -21.96 -2.10 -12.75
C ASP A 233 -21.99 -1.94 -11.22
N LEU A 234 -21.38 -2.91 -10.53
CA LEU A 234 -21.18 -2.93 -9.09
C LEU A 234 -19.71 -3.14 -8.76
N ASP A 235 -19.23 -2.41 -7.76
CA ASP A 235 -17.95 -2.68 -7.14
C ASP A 235 -18.05 -3.95 -6.28
N LEU A 236 -17.25 -4.97 -6.60
CA LEU A 236 -17.30 -6.26 -5.91
C LEU A 236 -16.15 -6.42 -4.93
N ASN A 237 -16.51 -6.83 -3.73
CA ASN A 237 -15.61 -6.93 -2.59
C ASN A 237 -15.52 -8.33 -2.02
N LYS A 238 -14.35 -8.64 -1.44
CA LYS A 238 -14.11 -9.84 -0.66
C LYS A 238 -13.49 -9.47 0.68
N PHE A 239 -14.15 -9.81 1.78
CA PHE A 239 -13.62 -9.68 3.13
C PHE A 239 -12.96 -10.99 3.57
N TYR A 240 -11.74 -10.91 4.08
CA TYR A 240 -10.95 -12.07 4.50
C TYR A 240 -11.17 -12.43 5.97
N GLY A 241 -12.40 -12.83 6.28
CA GLY A 241 -12.77 -13.30 7.61
C GLY A 241 -14.23 -13.71 7.71
N SER A 242 -14.65 -14.04 8.92
CA SER A 242 -16.01 -14.40 9.28
C SER A 242 -16.91 -13.18 9.54
N ALA A 243 -18.22 -13.39 9.52
CA ALA A 243 -19.21 -12.36 9.87
C ALA A 243 -19.00 -11.74 11.27
N ALA A 244 -18.55 -12.54 12.25
CA ALA A 244 -18.22 -12.03 13.57
C ALA A 244 -17.02 -11.06 13.52
N GLN A 245 -15.99 -11.39 12.74
CA GLN A 245 -14.81 -10.54 12.57
C GLN A 245 -15.13 -9.24 11.83
N LEU A 246 -16.03 -9.25 10.84
CA LEU A 246 -16.45 -8.00 10.20
C LEU A 246 -17.31 -7.15 11.15
N ARG A 247 -18.25 -7.75 11.89
CA ARG A 247 -19.03 -7.05 12.93
C ARG A 247 -18.16 -6.46 14.06
N ALA A 248 -16.98 -7.01 14.29
CA ALA A 248 -16.02 -6.45 15.23
C ALA A 248 -15.46 -5.08 14.77
N TYR A 249 -15.71 -4.61 13.54
CA TYR A 249 -15.42 -3.22 13.14
C TYR A 249 -16.53 -2.22 13.51
N ILE A 250 -17.69 -2.68 13.97
CA ILE A 250 -18.78 -1.82 14.41
C ILE A 250 -18.46 -1.27 15.82
N PRO A 251 -18.58 0.04 16.06
CA PRO A 251 -18.43 0.62 17.39
C PRO A 251 -19.39 0.00 18.42
N GLY A 252 -18.91 -0.27 19.63
CA GLY A 252 -19.70 -0.85 20.71
C GLY A 252 -19.95 -2.37 20.62
N SER A 253 -19.48 -3.04 19.55
CA SER A 253 -19.54 -4.51 19.46
C SER A 253 -18.58 -5.15 20.48
N THR A 254 -19.12 -5.94 21.41
CA THR A 254 -18.40 -6.65 22.48
C THR A 254 -17.95 -8.07 22.10
N GLY A 255 -18.29 -8.53 20.89
CA GLY A 255 -18.10 -9.91 20.46
C GLY A 255 -17.09 -10.05 19.32
N GLY A 256 -15.87 -10.45 19.65
CA GLY A 256 -14.85 -10.90 18.69
C GLY A 256 -13.65 -9.97 18.65
N ALA A 257 -12.46 -10.52 18.90
CA ALA A 257 -11.21 -9.83 18.61
C ALA A 257 -11.27 -9.28 17.18
N GLN A 258 -10.98 -7.97 17.03
CA GLN A 258 -10.74 -7.35 15.74
C GLN A 258 -9.84 -8.30 14.93
N PRO A 259 -10.16 -8.68 13.68
CA PRO A 259 -9.48 -9.78 13.01
C PRO A 259 -7.97 -9.61 13.13
N SER A 260 -7.34 -10.52 13.88
CA SER A 260 -5.91 -10.75 13.75
C SER A 260 -5.73 -11.12 12.28
N LYS A 261 -4.98 -10.29 11.54
CA LYS A 261 -4.63 -10.48 10.12
C LYS A 261 -4.62 -11.97 9.75
N PRO A 262 -5.24 -12.38 8.63
CA PRO A 262 -5.16 -13.75 8.15
C PRO A 262 -3.71 -14.25 8.19
N SER A 263 -3.44 -15.24 9.02
CA SER A 263 -2.16 -15.94 9.09
C SER A 263 -2.22 -17.16 8.18
N THR A 264 -1.65 -17.01 6.98
CA THR A 264 -1.19 -18.11 6.13
C THR A 264 0.15 -17.67 5.52
N PRO A 265 1.07 -18.61 5.22
CA PRO A 265 2.51 -18.42 5.43
C PRO A 265 2.95 -17.12 4.78
N ALA A 266 3.37 -16.18 5.61
CA ALA A 266 3.71 -14.85 5.17
C ALA A 266 4.77 -14.96 4.09
N ARG A 267 4.35 -14.76 2.84
CA ARG A 267 5.28 -14.28 1.83
C ARG A 267 5.87 -13.02 2.44
N LYS A 268 7.17 -13.06 2.72
CA LYS A 268 7.88 -12.00 3.43
C LYS A 268 7.53 -10.67 2.78
N SER A 269 7.16 -9.66 3.56
CA SER A 269 6.76 -8.37 3.02
C SER A 269 7.89 -7.73 2.21
N ASN A 270 7.60 -6.73 1.38
CA ASN A 270 8.65 -6.02 0.62
C ASN A 270 9.72 -5.43 1.56
N GLU A 271 9.35 -5.08 2.79
CA GLU A 271 10.26 -4.68 3.88
C GLU A 271 11.18 -5.80 4.34
N GLN A 272 10.65 -7.00 4.57
CA GLN A 272 11.46 -8.16 4.96
C GLN A 272 12.36 -8.61 3.82
N ILE A 273 11.87 -8.56 2.59
CA ILE A 273 12.63 -8.88 1.39
C ILE A 273 13.71 -7.83 1.12
N ALA A 274 13.43 -6.54 1.36
CA ALA A 274 14.43 -5.49 1.31
C ALA A 274 15.56 -5.74 2.33
N SER A 275 15.26 -6.20 3.56
CA SER A 275 16.30 -6.65 4.50
C SER A 275 17.15 -7.78 3.93
N GLU A 276 16.53 -8.75 3.26
CA GLU A 276 17.25 -9.90 2.69
C GLU A 276 18.07 -9.53 1.45
N VAL A 277 17.59 -8.58 0.65
CA VAL A 277 18.34 -7.97 -0.45
C VAL A 277 19.57 -7.25 0.08
N ILE A 278 19.42 -6.45 1.16
CA ILE A 278 20.53 -5.78 1.85
C ILE A 278 21.52 -6.81 2.41
N ALA A 279 21.02 -7.93 2.94
CA ALA A 279 21.83 -9.05 3.43
C ALA A 279 22.41 -9.94 2.32
N GLY A 280 22.27 -9.56 1.02
CA GLY A 280 22.87 -10.26 -0.11
C GLY A 280 22.18 -11.56 -0.54
N LYS A 281 21.06 -11.95 0.07
CA LYS A 281 20.40 -13.25 -0.18
C LYS A 281 19.74 -13.38 -1.55
N TRP A 282 19.57 -12.25 -2.24
CA TRP A 282 18.86 -12.15 -3.52
C TRP A 282 19.78 -11.88 -4.71
N GLY A 283 21.10 -11.94 -4.55
CA GLY A 283 22.04 -11.62 -5.63
C GLY A 283 22.15 -10.11 -5.90
N ASN A 284 22.71 -9.73 -7.05
CA ASN A 284 22.96 -8.33 -7.42
C ASN A 284 22.41 -8.00 -8.82
N GLY A 285 22.31 -6.70 -9.13
CA GLY A 285 21.93 -6.21 -10.47
C GLY A 285 20.66 -6.87 -11.03
N THR A 286 20.75 -7.33 -12.28
CA THR A 286 19.67 -7.98 -13.03
C THR A 286 19.24 -9.33 -12.44
N ASP A 287 20.16 -10.10 -11.85
CA ASP A 287 19.85 -11.39 -11.22
C ASP A 287 18.86 -11.22 -10.06
N ARG A 288 19.11 -10.22 -9.20
CA ARG A 288 18.20 -9.86 -8.12
C ARG A 288 16.81 -9.50 -8.63
N VAL A 289 16.72 -8.68 -9.66
CA VAL A 289 15.45 -8.23 -10.25
C VAL A 289 14.67 -9.44 -10.78
N ASN A 290 15.33 -10.35 -11.49
CA ASN A 290 14.71 -11.56 -12.04
C ASN A 290 14.22 -12.50 -10.94
N ARG A 291 15.02 -12.71 -9.89
CA ARG A 291 14.65 -13.55 -8.75
C ARG A 291 13.49 -12.98 -7.95
N LEU A 292 13.47 -11.66 -7.72
CA LEU A 292 12.35 -10.97 -7.08
C LEU A 292 11.07 -11.12 -7.90
N ARG A 293 11.10 -10.84 -9.21
CA ARG A 293 9.94 -10.98 -10.10
C ARG A 293 9.43 -12.42 -10.19
N LYS A 294 10.34 -13.41 -10.28
CA LYS A 294 9.99 -14.84 -10.28
C LYS A 294 9.34 -15.28 -8.96
N ALA A 295 9.77 -14.70 -7.84
CA ALA A 295 9.14 -14.88 -6.53
C ALA A 295 7.89 -13.98 -6.33
N GLY A 296 7.44 -13.30 -7.39
CA GLY A 296 6.23 -12.48 -7.45
C GLY A 296 6.37 -11.08 -6.85
N TYR A 297 7.59 -10.61 -6.53
CA TYR A 297 7.85 -9.33 -5.86
C TYR A 297 8.00 -8.21 -6.88
N ASP A 298 7.47 -7.03 -6.53
CA ASP A 298 7.78 -5.81 -7.25
C ASP A 298 9.22 -5.40 -6.91
N ALA A 299 10.12 -5.67 -7.85
CA ALA A 299 11.53 -5.35 -7.72
C ALA A 299 11.78 -3.84 -7.55
N ASN A 300 10.93 -2.98 -8.11
CA ASN A 300 11.06 -1.53 -7.98
C ASN A 300 10.65 -1.07 -6.58
N ALA A 301 9.54 -1.57 -6.05
CA ALA A 301 9.09 -1.27 -4.69
C ALA A 301 10.09 -1.79 -3.64
N VAL A 302 10.59 -3.02 -3.80
CA VAL A 302 11.66 -3.56 -2.95
C VAL A 302 12.92 -2.71 -3.06
N GLN A 303 13.30 -2.28 -4.26
CA GLN A 303 14.47 -1.42 -4.46
C GLN A 303 14.30 -0.04 -3.82
N GLN A 304 13.11 0.56 -3.86
CA GLN A 304 12.81 1.82 -3.18
C GLN A 304 12.92 1.66 -1.65
N ILE A 305 12.49 0.54 -1.09
CA ILE A 305 12.64 0.26 0.34
C ILE A 305 14.11 -0.02 0.70
N VAL A 306 14.85 -0.73 -0.15
CA VAL A 306 16.31 -0.91 0.00
C VAL A 306 17.01 0.45 -0.03
N ASN A 307 16.65 1.33 -0.96
CA ASN A 307 17.19 2.70 -1.04
C ASN A 307 16.80 3.53 0.19
N LYS A 308 15.56 3.40 0.67
CA LYS A 308 15.09 4.06 1.90
C LYS A 308 15.83 3.54 3.14
N ARG A 309 16.15 2.24 3.20
CA ARG A 309 16.82 1.61 4.34
C ARG A 309 18.32 1.81 4.33
N LEU A 310 18.97 1.72 3.18
CA LEU A 310 20.37 2.10 3.03
C LEU A 310 20.54 3.63 3.14
N GLY A 311 19.48 4.41 2.85
CA GLY A 311 19.40 5.85 3.13
C GLY A 311 19.05 6.19 4.59
N ALA A 312 18.40 5.29 5.34
CA ALA A 312 18.07 5.46 6.77
C ALA A 312 19.07 4.77 7.71
N ALA A 313 19.89 3.85 7.22
CA ALA A 313 20.92 3.12 7.96
C ALA A 313 22.27 3.87 8.03
N SER A 314 22.24 5.20 7.97
CA SER A 314 23.38 6.03 8.35
C SER A 314 23.06 6.85 9.61
N LYS A 315 22.76 6.16 10.71
CA LYS A 315 23.22 6.61 12.02
C LYS A 315 23.38 5.46 13.04
N PRO A 316 24.57 4.87 13.08
CA PRO A 316 25.32 4.69 14.31
C PRO A 316 26.34 5.84 14.43
N ALA A 317 26.67 6.26 15.65
CA ALA A 317 27.75 7.22 15.87
C ALA A 317 29.07 6.64 15.36
N ALA A 318 29.60 7.23 14.29
CA ALA A 318 30.92 7.00 13.71
C ALA A 318 31.67 8.34 13.74
N PRO A 319 33.02 8.35 13.81
CA PRO A 319 33.80 9.52 14.23
C PRO A 319 33.45 10.72 13.36
N ALA A 320 33.30 11.88 14.00
CA ALA A 320 32.76 13.10 13.42
C ALA A 320 33.27 13.29 11.99
N ARG A 321 32.35 13.11 11.02
CA ARG A 321 32.63 13.38 9.62
C ARG A 321 33.16 14.81 9.54
N LYS A 322 34.39 14.97 9.04
CA LYS A 322 35.03 16.28 8.89
C LYS A 322 34.09 17.21 8.14
N SER A 323 33.93 18.44 8.63
CA SER A 323 33.03 19.42 8.03
C SER A 323 33.41 19.68 6.56
N ASN A 324 32.47 20.16 5.76
CA ASN A 324 32.74 20.54 4.37
C ASN A 324 33.91 21.54 4.27
N ASP A 325 34.07 22.38 5.29
CA ASP A 325 35.19 23.30 5.47
C ASP A 325 36.53 22.58 5.72
N GLN A 326 36.57 21.57 6.58
CA GLN A 326 37.78 20.77 6.81
C GLN A 326 38.18 19.97 5.57
N ILE A 327 37.22 19.42 4.82
CA ILE A 327 37.49 18.72 3.57
C ILE A 327 37.94 19.68 2.46
N ALA A 328 37.38 20.88 2.38
CA ALA A 328 37.84 21.90 1.45
C ALA A 328 39.33 22.27 1.69
N ALA A 329 39.78 22.35 2.95
CA ALA A 329 41.20 22.51 3.27
C ALA A 329 42.06 21.35 2.77
N GLU A 330 41.62 20.11 2.95
CA GLU A 330 42.36 18.92 2.49
C GLU A 330 42.39 18.80 0.96
N VAL A 331 41.34 19.26 0.27
CA VAL A 331 41.31 19.39 -1.19
C VAL A 331 42.33 20.42 -1.66
N ILE A 332 42.44 21.58 -1.00
CA ILE A 332 43.46 22.60 -1.29
C ILE A 332 44.88 22.05 -1.04
N GLN A 333 45.05 21.18 -0.04
CA GLN A 333 46.30 20.49 0.26
C GLN A 333 46.61 19.29 -0.67
N GLY A 334 45.78 19.04 -1.70
CA GLY A 334 46.00 18.00 -2.70
C GLY A 334 45.71 16.56 -2.25
N ARG A 335 45.19 16.36 -1.02
CA ARG A 335 44.97 15.02 -0.44
C ARG A 335 43.87 14.21 -1.14
N TRP A 336 43.02 14.88 -1.91
CA TRP A 336 41.88 14.28 -2.60
C TRP A 336 42.11 14.04 -4.10
N GLY A 337 43.30 14.37 -4.62
CA GLY A 337 43.64 14.28 -6.04
C GLY A 337 42.98 15.35 -6.91
N ASN A 338 43.00 15.13 -8.23
CA ASN A 338 42.45 16.06 -9.23
C ASN A 338 41.15 15.51 -9.84
N ASP A 339 40.32 16.35 -10.46
CA ASP A 339 39.15 15.87 -11.19
C ASP A 339 39.57 15.06 -12.44
N PRO A 340 38.84 13.98 -12.79
CA PRO A 340 37.56 13.53 -12.22
C PRO A 340 37.67 12.63 -10.97
N GLN A 341 38.87 12.21 -10.60
CA GLN A 341 39.12 11.29 -9.48
C GLN A 341 38.72 11.89 -8.13
N ARG A 342 38.98 13.18 -7.92
CA ARG A 342 38.57 13.93 -6.72
C ARG A 342 37.07 13.91 -6.53
N SER A 343 36.31 14.29 -7.57
CA SER A 343 34.86 14.25 -7.53
C SER A 343 34.33 12.84 -7.24
N ALA A 344 34.94 11.79 -7.79
CA ALA A 344 34.57 10.40 -7.48
C ALA A 344 34.88 10.02 -6.02
N LYS A 345 36.05 10.40 -5.50
CA LYS A 345 36.45 10.17 -4.10
C LYS A 345 35.57 10.94 -3.11
N LEU A 346 35.22 12.18 -3.41
CA LEU A 346 34.32 13.01 -2.60
C LEU A 346 32.92 12.39 -2.55
N ARG A 347 32.36 11.98 -3.70
CA ARG A 347 31.07 11.27 -3.75
C ARG A 347 31.12 9.95 -3.00
N ALA A 348 32.18 9.17 -3.15
CA ALA A 348 32.37 7.90 -2.42
C ALA A 348 32.50 8.11 -0.90
N ALA A 349 33.08 9.22 -0.47
CA ALA A 349 33.15 9.64 0.94
C ALA A 349 31.88 10.37 1.43
N GLY A 350 30.85 10.47 0.59
CA GLY A 350 29.54 11.05 0.94
C GLY A 350 29.48 12.58 0.91
N TYR A 351 30.49 13.27 0.37
CA TYR A 351 30.53 14.73 0.17
C TYR A 351 29.96 15.12 -1.19
N ASP A 352 29.29 16.28 -1.24
CA ASP A 352 28.89 16.92 -2.49
C ASP A 352 30.09 17.67 -3.08
N PRO A 353 30.64 17.22 -4.23
CA PRO A 353 31.78 17.86 -4.85
C PRO A 353 31.51 19.33 -5.21
N THR A 354 30.27 19.69 -5.54
CA THR A 354 29.90 21.06 -5.91
C THR A 354 29.95 21.97 -4.69
N ALA A 355 29.36 21.55 -3.56
CA ALA A 355 29.43 22.30 -2.30
C ALA A 355 30.87 22.46 -1.79
N ILE A 356 31.69 21.41 -1.87
CA ILE A 356 33.11 21.46 -1.48
C ILE A 356 33.89 22.38 -2.42
N GLN A 357 33.65 22.30 -3.73
CA GLN A 357 34.28 23.17 -4.72
C GLN A 357 33.89 24.63 -4.52
N ASN A 358 32.65 24.93 -4.13
CA ASN A 358 32.21 26.28 -3.78
C ASN A 358 32.94 26.83 -2.54
N ILE A 359 33.19 25.98 -1.53
CA ILE A 359 33.97 26.37 -0.35
C ILE A 359 35.46 26.52 -0.69
N VAL A 360 36.02 25.64 -1.53
CA VAL A 360 37.38 25.78 -2.07
C VAL A 360 37.51 27.09 -2.85
N ASN A 361 36.57 27.41 -3.72
CA ASN A 361 36.53 28.67 -4.47
C ASN A 361 36.37 29.87 -3.53
N LYS A 362 35.58 29.75 -2.47
CA LYS A 362 35.44 30.78 -1.43
C LYS A 362 36.72 30.96 -0.62
N ARG A 363 37.46 29.90 -0.31
CA ARG A 363 38.73 29.93 0.45
C ARG A 363 39.91 30.41 -0.40
N LEU A 364 39.96 29.99 -1.66
CA LEU A 364 40.92 30.49 -2.65
C LEU A 364 40.56 31.91 -3.12
N GLY A 365 39.29 32.31 -2.99
CA GLY A 365 38.80 33.67 -3.26
C GLY A 365 38.82 34.61 -2.05
N ALA A 366 38.98 34.10 -0.82
CA ALA A 366 39.10 34.87 0.42
C ALA A 366 40.53 34.88 1.00
N ALA A 367 41.45 34.14 0.40
CA ALA A 367 42.87 34.36 0.61
C ALA A 367 43.29 35.55 -0.26
N THR A 368 43.71 36.64 0.40
CA THR A 368 44.51 37.75 -0.13
C THR A 368 45.10 37.47 -1.51
N THR A 369 44.79 38.32 -2.49
CA THR A 369 45.44 38.42 -3.79
C THR A 369 46.93 38.07 -3.66
N PRO A 370 47.38 36.86 -4.04
CA PRO A 370 48.79 36.67 -4.25
C PRO A 370 49.09 37.46 -5.51
N ALA A 371 50.05 38.37 -5.43
CA ALA A 371 50.57 39.04 -6.61
C ALA A 371 50.75 38.01 -7.73
N ARG A 372 50.17 38.30 -8.90
CA ARG A 372 50.28 37.47 -10.10
C ARG A 372 51.75 37.07 -10.28
N LYS A 373 52.03 35.76 -10.28
CA LYS A 373 53.40 35.23 -10.45
C LYS A 373 54.00 35.79 -11.74
N SER A 374 55.29 36.10 -11.73
CA SER A 374 55.94 36.63 -12.93
C SER A 374 55.97 35.58 -14.05
N ASN A 375 56.08 36.05 -15.30
CA ASN A 375 56.22 35.16 -16.46
C ASN A 375 57.41 34.18 -16.31
N ASP A 376 58.47 34.60 -15.61
CA ASP A 376 59.64 33.76 -15.31
C ASP A 376 59.35 32.62 -14.33
N GLN A 377 58.52 32.87 -13.31
CA GLN A 377 58.09 31.83 -12.38
C GLN A 377 57.20 30.82 -13.09
N ILE A 378 56.29 31.30 -13.95
CA ILE A 378 55.42 30.45 -14.75
C ILE A 378 56.21 29.62 -15.77
N ALA A 379 57.20 30.19 -16.45
CA ALA A 379 58.08 29.45 -17.36
C ALA A 379 58.83 28.31 -16.64
N THR A 380 59.26 28.54 -15.40
CA THR A 380 59.89 27.49 -14.56
C THR A 380 58.93 26.33 -14.28
N GLU A 381 57.67 26.64 -14.01
CA GLU A 381 56.63 25.64 -13.78
C GLU A 381 56.24 24.88 -15.06
N VAL A 382 56.29 25.55 -16.22
CA VAL A 382 56.08 24.93 -17.53
C VAL A 382 57.19 23.91 -17.83
N ILE A 383 58.46 24.26 -17.58
CA ILE A 383 59.62 23.35 -17.77
C ILE A 383 59.48 22.11 -16.87
N ARG A 384 58.97 22.28 -15.65
CA ARG A 384 58.70 21.17 -14.71
C ARG A 384 57.47 20.34 -15.09
N GLY A 385 56.76 20.68 -16.16
CA GLY A 385 55.58 19.96 -16.65
C GLY A 385 54.28 20.27 -15.90
N ASN A 386 54.27 21.24 -14.98
CA ASN A 386 53.11 21.54 -14.12
C ASN A 386 51.90 22.09 -14.91
N TRP A 387 52.13 22.57 -16.12
CA TRP A 387 51.10 23.16 -16.98
C TRP A 387 50.60 22.21 -18.07
N GLY A 388 51.13 20.98 -18.14
CA GLY A 388 50.79 19.98 -19.16
C GLY A 388 51.42 20.24 -20.53
N ASN A 389 50.95 19.52 -21.54
CA ASN A 389 51.44 19.60 -22.92
C ASN A 389 50.48 20.39 -23.81
N GLU A 390 50.91 20.75 -25.03
CA GLU A 390 50.00 21.35 -26.01
C GLU A 390 48.90 20.37 -26.45
N PRO A 391 47.67 20.85 -26.74
CA PRO A 391 47.21 22.25 -26.70
C PRO A 391 46.71 22.73 -25.32
N GLN A 392 46.69 21.83 -24.33
CA GLN A 392 46.05 22.04 -23.03
C GLN A 392 46.81 23.07 -22.17
N ARG A 393 48.14 23.10 -22.29
CA ARG A 393 49.01 24.09 -21.65
C ARG A 393 48.65 25.52 -22.05
N SER A 394 48.53 25.79 -23.35
CA SER A 394 48.15 27.10 -23.86
C SER A 394 46.78 27.55 -23.37
N GLN A 395 45.81 26.65 -23.34
CA GLN A 395 44.47 26.94 -22.82
C GLN A 395 44.49 27.29 -21.33
N ARG A 396 45.28 26.57 -20.53
CA ARG A 396 45.44 26.83 -19.09
C ARG A 396 46.15 28.15 -18.80
N LEU A 397 47.19 28.47 -19.57
CA LEU A 397 47.90 29.75 -19.44
C LEU A 397 46.98 30.95 -19.74
N ARG A 398 46.18 30.87 -20.81
CA ARG A 398 45.17 31.91 -21.15
C ARG A 398 44.10 32.03 -20.08
N ALA A 399 43.57 30.91 -19.59
CA ALA A 399 42.57 30.90 -18.51
C ALA A 399 43.11 31.50 -17.20
N ALA A 400 44.43 31.39 -16.97
CA ALA A 400 45.13 32.00 -15.84
C ALA A 400 45.61 33.45 -16.11
N GLY A 401 45.27 34.03 -17.27
CA GLY A 401 45.58 35.40 -17.64
C GLY A 401 47.01 35.63 -18.17
N TYR A 402 47.76 34.59 -18.51
CA TYR A 402 49.11 34.68 -19.10
C TYR A 402 49.07 34.56 -20.62
N ASP A 403 50.03 35.21 -21.30
CA ASP A 403 50.26 35.02 -22.74
C ASP A 403 51.13 33.77 -22.96
N PRO A 404 50.58 32.70 -23.57
CA PRO A 404 51.33 31.47 -23.81
C PRO A 404 52.58 31.68 -24.68
N THR A 405 52.54 32.67 -25.59
CA THR A 405 53.63 32.95 -26.52
C THR A 405 54.83 33.53 -25.76
N ALA A 406 54.59 34.53 -24.91
CA ALA A 406 55.62 35.13 -24.06
C ALA A 406 56.24 34.12 -23.08
N ILE A 407 55.44 33.23 -22.50
CA ILE A 407 55.93 32.16 -21.62
C ILE A 407 56.78 31.16 -22.40
N GLN A 408 56.35 30.74 -23.59
CA GLN A 408 57.09 29.79 -24.42
C GLN A 408 58.44 30.36 -24.89
N GLN A 409 58.54 31.66 -25.14
CA GLN A 409 59.80 32.33 -25.45
C GLN A 409 60.81 32.27 -24.28
N ILE A 410 60.34 32.43 -23.04
CA ILE A 410 61.18 32.31 -21.84
C ILE A 410 61.61 30.85 -21.62
N VAL A 411 60.71 29.89 -21.84
CA VAL A 411 61.02 28.46 -21.78
C VAL A 411 62.10 28.09 -22.81
N ASN A 412 61.96 28.54 -24.05
CA ASN A 412 62.92 28.28 -25.12
C ASN A 412 64.29 28.88 -24.81
N ARG A 413 64.35 30.09 -24.22
CA ARG A 413 65.62 30.72 -23.80
C ARG A 413 66.35 29.94 -22.69
N ARG A 414 65.62 29.19 -21.87
CA ARG A 414 66.18 28.45 -20.71
C ARG A 414 66.55 26.99 -21.03
N LEU A 415 66.13 26.51 -22.19
CA LEU A 415 66.38 25.14 -22.67
C LEU A 415 67.28 25.10 -23.91
N ALA A 416 67.64 26.27 -24.46
CA ALA A 416 68.77 26.47 -25.36
C ALA A 416 70.04 26.64 -24.53
#